data_AF-A0A8X6P343-F1
#
_entry.id   AF-A0A8X6P343-F1
#
_cell.length_a   1.000
_cell.length_b   1.000
_cell.length_c   1.000
_cell.angle_alpha   90.00
_cell.angle_beta   90.00
_cell.angle_gamma   90.00
#
_symmetry.space_group_name_H-M   'P 1'
#
loop_
_entity.id
_entity.type
_entity.pdbx_description
1 polymer ?
#
loop_
_entity_poly.entity_id
_entity_poly.type
_entity_poly.pdbx_seq_one_letter_code
_entity_poly.pdbx_strand_id
1 'polypeptide(L)'
;MVKNMQGSPHDPVLIFKPVGDEMNGYKKIGIEEFILAIMNDAQEKLLEMYGKQCVMIDSTHGTNQYGFQMTTLMVHDENHQGMPVAILFSLRVAAEILVPFSGAIKKKVPSFKTNFLLSDGTNSFPNAWREVFGDETKHLLCAWHVMRNWNLNIKSKVVQYKEEIRIKLKKNLAETDETSFHKLISSFIETYEAKESSFVAYFQSNYINRTKKWASCYKKRQA
;
A
#
# COMPACT_ATOMS: atom_id res chain seq x y z
N MET A 1 27.83 -7.59 -9.14
CA MET A 1 26.57 -8.30 -8.84
C MET A 1 25.49 -7.97 -9.87
N VAL A 2 24.97 -6.73 -9.95
CA VAL A 2 23.91 -6.38 -10.94
C VAL A 2 24.32 -6.65 -12.38
N LYS A 3 25.52 -6.23 -12.78
CA LYS A 3 26.09 -6.52 -14.12
C LYS A 3 26.17 -8.02 -14.47
N ASN A 4 26.20 -8.91 -13.47
CA ASN A 4 26.25 -10.36 -13.70
C ASN A 4 24.84 -10.97 -13.86
N MET A 5 23.82 -10.27 -13.37
CA MET A 5 22.41 -10.66 -13.53
C MET A 5 21.86 -10.14 -14.87
N GLN A 6 22.27 -8.93 -15.24
CA GLN A 6 21.84 -8.27 -16.46
C GLN A 6 22.29 -9.04 -17.71
N GLY A 7 21.35 -9.25 -18.65
CA GLY A 7 21.62 -9.94 -19.91
C GLY A 7 21.71 -11.47 -19.82
N SER A 8 21.39 -12.05 -18.66
CA SER A 8 21.18 -13.50 -18.55
C SER A 8 19.81 -13.90 -19.16
N PRO A 9 19.60 -15.18 -19.55
CA PRO A 9 18.30 -15.64 -20.07
C PRO A 9 17.11 -15.39 -19.13
N HIS A 10 17.38 -15.28 -17.82
CA HIS A 10 16.41 -15.05 -16.76
C HIS A 10 16.73 -13.76 -16.00
N ASP A 11 17.12 -12.70 -16.72
CA ASP A 11 17.50 -11.40 -16.14
C ASP A 11 16.38 -10.87 -15.23
N PRO A 12 16.59 -10.87 -13.90
CA PRO A 12 15.58 -10.42 -12.96
C PRO A 12 15.57 -8.90 -12.81
N VAL A 13 16.48 -8.16 -13.45
CA VAL A 13 16.63 -6.72 -13.23
C VAL A 13 15.64 -5.96 -14.09
N LEU A 14 14.66 -5.33 -13.44
CA LEU A 14 13.69 -4.44 -14.09
C LEU A 14 14.30 -3.07 -14.37
N ILE A 15 15.00 -2.51 -13.38
CA ILE A 15 15.62 -1.19 -13.44
C ILE A 15 16.90 -1.23 -12.62
N PHE A 16 17.95 -0.62 -13.16
CA PHE A 16 19.15 -0.32 -12.39
C PHE A 16 19.66 1.08 -12.73
N LYS A 17 19.77 1.92 -11.70
CA LYS A 17 20.41 3.22 -11.72
C LYS A 17 21.38 3.29 -10.54
N PRO A 18 22.70 3.24 -10.78
CA PRO A 18 23.68 3.49 -9.72
C PRO A 18 23.74 4.98 -9.35
N VAL A 19 24.34 5.26 -8.19
CA VAL A 19 24.68 6.63 -7.79
C VAL A 19 25.71 7.20 -8.77
N GLY A 20 25.53 8.46 -9.17
CA GLY A 20 26.35 9.17 -10.14
C GLY A 20 25.74 9.21 -11.55
N ASP A 21 24.83 8.29 -11.87
CA ASP A 21 24.22 8.20 -13.20
C ASP A 21 22.89 8.95 -13.26
N GLU A 22 22.59 9.57 -14.41
CA GLU A 22 21.27 10.12 -14.70
C GLU A 22 20.28 9.02 -15.09
N MET A 23 18.99 9.23 -14.82
CA MET A 23 17.91 8.34 -15.28
C MET A 23 17.12 8.99 -16.41
N ASN A 24 17.41 8.57 -17.65
CA ASN A 24 16.75 9.09 -18.85
C ASN A 24 15.23 8.99 -18.75
N GLY A 25 14.53 10.09 -19.04
CA GLY A 25 13.07 10.18 -18.98
C GLY A 25 12.51 10.54 -17.59
N TYR A 26 13.33 10.54 -16.53
CA TYR A 26 12.87 10.80 -15.15
C TYR A 26 13.65 11.94 -14.49
N LYS A 27 13.37 13.18 -14.91
CA LYS A 27 14.10 14.40 -14.48
C LYS A 27 14.07 14.68 -12.96
N LYS A 28 13.11 14.12 -12.23
CA LYS A 28 12.99 14.30 -10.76
C LYS A 28 13.81 13.28 -9.95
N ILE A 29 14.61 12.46 -10.62
CA ILE A 29 15.51 11.50 -10.00
C ILE A 29 16.93 12.01 -10.21
N GLY A 30 17.53 12.53 -9.13
CA GLY A 30 18.88 13.08 -9.15
C GLY A 30 19.97 12.02 -9.28
N ILE A 31 21.20 12.48 -9.54
CA ILE A 31 22.37 11.60 -9.68
C ILE A 31 22.73 10.91 -8.36
N GLU A 32 22.42 11.53 -7.23
CA GLU A 32 22.61 11.00 -5.87
C GLU A 32 21.70 9.82 -5.54
N GLU A 33 20.59 9.65 -6.27
CA GLU A 33 19.63 8.57 -6.05
C GLU A 33 20.19 7.21 -6.48
N PHE A 34 19.81 6.17 -5.75
CA PHE A 34 20.04 4.77 -6.14
C PHE A 34 18.70 4.09 -6.40
N ILE A 35 18.61 3.33 -7.49
CA ILE A 35 17.40 2.54 -7.82
C ILE A 35 17.83 1.16 -8.31
N LEU A 36 17.30 0.12 -7.67
CA LEU A 36 17.36 -1.24 -8.15
C LEU A 36 15.99 -1.88 -8.00
N ALA A 37 15.35 -2.22 -9.12
CA ALA A 37 14.11 -2.97 -9.13
C ALA A 37 14.36 -4.37 -9.70
N ILE A 38 13.82 -5.39 -9.04
CA ILE A 38 13.98 -6.80 -9.43
C ILE A 38 12.64 -7.53 -9.45
N MET A 39 12.50 -8.43 -10.42
CA MET A 39 11.37 -9.31 -10.66
C MET A 39 11.85 -10.46 -11.56
N ASN A 40 11.94 -11.67 -11.01
CA ASN A 40 12.30 -12.86 -11.78
C ASN A 40 11.08 -13.49 -12.46
N ASP A 41 11.32 -14.49 -13.31
CA ASP A 41 10.27 -15.16 -14.09
C ASP A 41 9.20 -15.86 -13.23
N ALA A 42 9.58 -16.36 -12.04
CA ALA A 42 8.60 -16.96 -11.14
C ALA A 42 7.68 -15.89 -10.56
N GLN A 43 8.24 -14.75 -10.19
CA GLN A 43 7.50 -13.59 -9.67
C GLN A 43 6.59 -12.97 -10.74
N GLU A 44 7.03 -12.96 -11.99
CA GLU A 44 6.21 -12.63 -13.16
C GLU A 44 4.98 -13.52 -13.28
N LYS A 45 5.17 -14.84 -13.29
CA LYS A 45 4.07 -15.79 -13.34
C LYS A 45 3.12 -15.64 -12.15
N LEU A 46 3.64 -15.37 -10.95
CA LEU A 46 2.81 -15.11 -9.77
C LEU A 46 1.97 -13.84 -9.92
N LEU A 47 2.52 -12.77 -10.50
CA LEU A 47 1.77 -11.55 -10.80
C LEU A 47 0.66 -11.80 -11.81
N GLU A 48 0.94 -12.57 -12.86
CA GLU A 48 -0.05 -12.93 -13.88
C GLU A 48 -1.19 -13.78 -13.31
N MET A 49 -0.85 -14.79 -12.49
CA MET A 49 -1.84 -15.70 -11.91
C MET A 49 -2.73 -15.01 -10.85
N TYR A 50 -2.13 -14.22 -9.96
CA TYR A 50 -2.82 -13.77 -8.74
C TYR A 50 -3.03 -12.24 -8.66
N GLY A 51 -2.37 -11.45 -9.51
CA GLY A 51 -2.40 -10.00 -9.43
C GLY A 51 -3.70 -9.34 -9.92
N LYS A 52 -4.54 -10.06 -10.66
CA LYS A 52 -5.76 -9.51 -11.28
C LYS A 52 -6.73 -8.93 -10.25
N GLN A 53 -6.88 -9.61 -9.12
CA GLN A 53 -7.85 -9.20 -8.12
C GLN A 53 -7.30 -8.06 -7.27
N CYS A 54 -6.17 -8.26 -6.60
CA CYS A 54 -5.60 -7.29 -5.69
C CYS A 54 -4.09 -7.41 -5.68
N VAL A 55 -3.40 -6.28 -5.77
CA VAL A 55 -1.98 -6.18 -5.44
C VAL A 55 -1.78 -5.33 -4.20
N MET A 56 -0.79 -5.68 -3.41
CA MET A 56 -0.44 -5.02 -2.16
C MET A 56 0.95 -4.42 -2.31
N ILE A 57 1.12 -3.17 -1.90
CA ILE A 57 2.42 -2.51 -1.91
C ILE A 57 2.71 -1.89 -0.56
N ASP A 58 3.92 -2.14 -0.06
CA ASP A 58 4.39 -1.61 1.21
C ASP A 58 5.88 -1.32 1.16
N SER A 59 6.37 -0.43 2.02
CA SER A 59 7.79 -0.17 2.16
C SER A 59 8.29 -0.21 3.60
N THR A 60 9.40 -0.90 3.79
CA THR A 60 10.08 -0.99 5.08
C THR A 60 11.03 0.19 5.28
N HIS A 61 10.98 0.79 6.46
CA HIS A 61 11.78 1.95 6.83
C HIS A 61 12.80 1.61 7.93
N GLY A 62 14.04 2.10 7.76
CA GLY A 62 15.07 2.03 8.80
C GLY A 62 15.60 0.63 9.07
N THR A 63 15.57 -0.26 8.07
CA THR A 63 15.92 -1.68 8.22
C THR A 63 17.41 -1.98 7.99
N ASN A 64 18.21 -0.99 7.59
CA ASN A 64 19.64 -1.17 7.34
C ASN A 64 20.45 0.09 7.63
N GLN A 65 21.76 -0.09 7.82
CA GLN A 65 22.72 0.98 8.14
C GLN A 65 22.95 1.98 7.00
N TYR A 66 22.53 1.65 5.78
CA TYR A 66 22.76 2.47 4.58
C TYR A 66 21.57 3.37 4.23
N GLY A 67 20.48 3.31 5.01
CA GLY A 67 19.29 4.12 4.79
C GLY A 67 18.41 3.66 3.63
N PHE A 68 18.72 2.54 2.97
CA PHE A 68 17.90 2.02 1.88
C PHE A 68 16.50 1.63 2.37
N GLN A 69 15.52 1.95 1.57
CA GLN A 69 14.13 1.53 1.69
C GLN A 69 13.90 0.35 0.75
N MET A 70 13.23 -0.68 1.25
CA MET A 70 12.76 -1.79 0.43
C MET A 70 11.26 -1.64 0.25
N THR A 71 10.82 -1.41 -0.98
CA THR A 71 9.41 -1.43 -1.38
C THR A 71 9.09 -2.76 -2.04
N THR A 72 8.05 -3.43 -1.60
CA THR A 72 7.67 -4.76 -2.09
C THR A 72 6.27 -4.69 -2.67
N LEU A 73 6.13 -5.11 -3.94
CA LEU A 73 4.83 -5.44 -4.53
C LEU A 73 4.54 -6.91 -4.25
N MET A 74 3.33 -7.19 -3.77
CA MET A 74 2.90 -8.53 -3.37
C MET A 74 1.53 -8.84 -3.97
N VAL A 75 1.29 -10.12 -4.22
CA VAL A 75 -0.02 -10.71 -4.48
C VAL A 75 -0.38 -11.65 -3.32
N HIS A 76 -1.61 -12.14 -3.27
CA HIS A 76 -1.93 -13.26 -2.40
C HIS A 76 -2.48 -14.41 -3.21
N ASP A 77 -2.20 -15.64 -2.77
CA ASP A 77 -2.82 -16.83 -3.33
C ASP A 77 -4.27 -17.02 -2.82
N GLU A 78 -4.86 -18.15 -3.19
CA GLU A 78 -6.20 -18.57 -2.77
C GLU A 78 -6.29 -18.84 -1.26
N ASN A 79 -5.16 -19.10 -0.59
CA ASN A 79 -5.06 -19.29 0.85
C ASN A 79 -4.76 -17.98 1.61
N HIS A 80 -4.81 -16.83 0.92
CA HIS A 80 -4.46 -15.52 1.46
C HIS A 80 -3.02 -15.39 1.97
N GLN A 81 -2.09 -16.20 1.44
CA GLN A 81 -0.66 -16.06 1.71
C GLN A 81 -0.05 -15.01 0.78
N GLY A 82 0.61 -14.01 1.38
CA GLY A 82 1.28 -12.95 0.63
C GLY A 82 2.58 -13.43 -0.03
N MET A 83 2.72 -13.16 -1.34
CA MET A 83 3.89 -13.53 -2.13
C MET A 83 4.50 -12.30 -2.80
N PRO A 84 5.80 -12.01 -2.59
CA PRO A 84 6.46 -10.87 -3.23
C PRO A 84 6.69 -11.12 -4.72
N VAL A 85 6.19 -10.23 -5.55
CA VAL A 85 6.26 -10.32 -7.03
C VAL A 85 7.15 -9.27 -7.67
N ALA A 86 7.51 -8.21 -6.94
CA ALA A 86 8.57 -7.30 -7.36
C ALA A 86 9.13 -6.59 -6.14
N ILE A 87 10.43 -6.27 -6.17
CA ILE A 87 11.10 -5.58 -5.08
C ILE A 87 11.85 -4.38 -5.66
N LEU A 88 11.77 -3.25 -4.97
CA LEU A 88 12.47 -2.01 -5.26
C LEU A 88 13.34 -1.63 -4.06
N PHE A 89 14.62 -1.41 -4.32
CA PHE A 89 15.55 -0.78 -3.40
C PHE A 89 15.80 0.66 -3.84
N SER A 90 15.62 1.61 -2.92
CA SER A 90 15.79 3.04 -3.17
C SER A 90 16.14 3.80 -1.89
N LEU A 91 16.60 5.05 -1.98
CA LEU A 91 16.93 5.86 -0.80
C LEU A 91 15.68 6.49 -0.14
N ARG A 92 14.59 6.67 -0.89
CA ARG A 92 13.34 7.23 -0.40
C ARG A 92 12.13 6.63 -1.10
N VAL A 93 10.98 6.69 -0.43
CA VAL A 93 9.69 6.28 -0.98
C VAL A 93 8.90 7.51 -1.40
N ALA A 94 8.83 7.75 -2.71
CA ALA A 94 8.15 8.91 -3.28
C ALA A 94 7.55 8.57 -4.65
N ALA A 95 6.53 9.33 -5.06
CA ALA A 95 5.85 9.07 -6.33
C ALA A 95 6.85 9.06 -7.51
N GLU A 96 7.82 9.97 -7.52
CA GLU A 96 8.84 10.06 -8.58
C GLU A 96 9.70 8.80 -8.72
N ILE A 97 9.93 8.08 -7.62
CA ILE A 97 10.70 6.82 -7.59
C ILE A 97 9.80 5.63 -7.90
N LEU A 98 8.53 5.69 -7.48
CA LEU A 98 7.55 4.62 -7.68
C LEU A 98 7.02 4.56 -9.12
N VAL A 99 6.94 5.69 -9.83
CA VAL A 99 6.52 5.73 -11.25
C VAL A 99 7.42 4.87 -12.14
N PRO A 100 8.77 5.03 -12.17
CA PRO A 100 9.61 4.16 -12.98
C PRO A 100 9.49 2.69 -12.55
N PHE A 101 9.39 2.41 -11.25
CA PHE A 101 9.21 1.04 -10.75
C PHE A 101 7.93 0.39 -11.31
N SER A 102 6.79 1.05 -11.15
CA SER A 102 5.52 0.62 -11.74
C SER A 102 5.61 0.51 -13.27
N GLY A 103 6.28 1.45 -13.92
CA GLY A 103 6.49 1.46 -15.37
C GLY A 103 7.28 0.27 -15.88
N ALA A 104 8.32 -0.15 -15.16
CA ALA A 104 9.10 -1.32 -15.51
C ALA A 104 8.32 -2.63 -15.31
N ILE A 105 7.48 -2.71 -14.27
CA ILE A 105 6.55 -3.85 -14.09
C ILE A 105 5.56 -3.90 -15.27
N LYS A 106 4.95 -2.76 -15.65
CA LYS A 106 4.04 -2.70 -16.80
C LYS A 106 4.74 -3.08 -18.11
N LYS A 107 6.02 -2.72 -18.28
CA LYS A 107 6.80 -3.12 -19.45
C LYS A 107 7.08 -4.62 -19.47
N LYS A 108 7.39 -5.22 -18.30
CA LYS A 108 7.63 -6.65 -18.15
C LYS A 108 6.35 -7.45 -18.37
N VAL A 109 5.22 -6.99 -17.85
CA VAL A 109 3.90 -7.64 -17.97
C VAL A 109 2.86 -6.66 -18.56
N PRO A 110 2.86 -6.42 -19.89
CA PRO A 110 2.01 -5.41 -20.52
C PRO A 110 0.51 -5.64 -20.40
N SER A 111 0.09 -6.90 -20.28
CA SER A 111 -1.31 -7.31 -20.11
C SER A 111 -1.83 -7.13 -18.68
N PHE A 112 -0.94 -6.85 -17.72
CA PHE A 112 -1.31 -6.81 -16.32
C PHE A 112 -2.28 -5.66 -16.03
N LYS A 113 -3.39 -6.01 -15.37
CA LYS A 113 -4.38 -5.11 -14.80
C LYS A 113 -4.79 -5.64 -13.44
N THR A 114 -5.13 -4.74 -12.52
CA THR A 114 -5.61 -5.10 -11.19
C THR A 114 -6.82 -4.28 -10.78
N ASN A 115 -7.79 -4.92 -10.12
CA ASN A 115 -8.97 -4.23 -9.61
C ASN A 115 -8.63 -3.35 -8.40
N PHE A 116 -7.73 -3.83 -7.53
CA PHE A 116 -7.39 -3.17 -6.27
C PHE A 116 -5.89 -3.00 -6.07
N LEU A 117 -5.53 -1.81 -5.60
CA LEU A 117 -4.23 -1.53 -4.99
C LEU A 117 -4.45 -1.36 -3.48
N LEU A 118 -3.87 -2.25 -2.69
CA LEU A 118 -3.82 -2.11 -1.23
C LEU A 118 -2.48 -1.51 -0.83
N SER A 119 -2.50 -0.37 -0.15
CA SER A 119 -1.28 0.23 0.40
C SER A 119 -1.52 0.79 1.80
N ASP A 120 -0.50 1.44 2.33
CA ASP A 120 -0.64 2.29 3.51
C ASP A 120 -1.50 3.55 3.23
N GLY A 121 -1.51 4.47 4.20
CA GLY A 121 -2.25 5.74 4.11
C GLY A 121 -1.57 6.84 3.29
N THR A 122 -0.39 6.60 2.71
CA THR A 122 0.34 7.62 1.96
C THR A 122 -0.17 7.69 0.52
N ASN A 123 -0.08 8.89 -0.08
CA ASN A 123 -0.54 9.11 -1.44
C ASN A 123 0.52 8.72 -2.50
N SER A 124 1.77 8.47 -2.10
CA SER A 124 2.86 8.14 -3.03
C SER A 124 2.56 6.90 -3.87
N PHE A 125 2.07 5.83 -3.24
CA PHE A 125 1.72 4.59 -3.92
C PHE A 125 0.55 4.74 -4.91
N PRO A 126 -0.65 5.19 -4.51
CA PRO A 126 -1.78 5.29 -5.44
C PRO A 126 -1.55 6.33 -6.54
N ASN A 127 -0.81 7.41 -6.28
CA ASN A 127 -0.52 8.42 -7.30
C ASN A 127 0.40 7.86 -8.39
N ALA A 128 1.51 7.21 -7.99
CA ALA A 128 2.42 6.59 -8.95
C ALA A 128 1.76 5.47 -9.74
N TRP A 129 0.94 4.65 -9.07
CA TRP A 129 0.20 3.58 -9.73
C TRP A 129 -0.77 4.12 -10.78
N ARG A 130 -1.55 5.16 -10.44
CA ARG A 130 -2.47 5.82 -11.37
C ARG A 130 -1.76 6.39 -12.59
N GLU A 131 -0.61 7.03 -12.39
CA GLU A 131 0.18 7.61 -13.49
C GLU A 131 0.58 6.55 -14.53
N VAL A 132 0.87 5.32 -14.08
CA VAL A 132 1.33 4.23 -14.95
C VAL A 132 0.19 3.34 -15.47
N PHE A 133 -0.73 2.94 -14.61
CA PHE A 133 -1.79 1.97 -14.90
C PHE A 133 -3.17 2.60 -15.17
N GLY A 134 -3.32 3.91 -14.95
CA GLY A 134 -4.58 4.64 -15.13
C GLY A 134 -5.50 4.59 -13.90
N ASP A 135 -6.72 5.08 -14.08
CA ASP A 135 -7.71 5.27 -13.01
C ASP A 135 -8.62 4.07 -12.73
N GLU A 136 -8.47 2.97 -13.48
CA GLU A 136 -9.31 1.78 -13.33
C GLU A 136 -9.09 1.07 -11.98
N THR A 137 -7.88 1.13 -11.43
CA THR A 137 -7.53 0.48 -10.16
C THR A 137 -8.04 1.27 -8.95
N LYS A 138 -8.85 0.61 -8.11
CA LYS A 138 -9.36 1.20 -6.87
C LYS A 138 -8.34 1.07 -5.75
N HIS A 139 -8.08 2.18 -5.04
CA HIS A 139 -7.18 2.18 -3.89
C HIS A 139 -7.90 1.81 -2.59
N LEU A 140 -7.38 0.79 -1.90
CA LEU A 140 -7.80 0.35 -0.58
C LEU A 140 -6.71 0.62 0.46
N LEU A 141 -7.14 0.83 1.71
CA LEU A 141 -6.23 0.95 2.86
C LEU A 141 -6.02 -0.40 3.52
N CYS A 142 -4.75 -0.71 3.79
CA CYS A 142 -4.34 -1.87 4.56
C CYS A 142 -4.91 -1.82 5.98
N ALA A 143 -5.64 -2.86 6.38
CA ALA A 143 -6.30 -2.94 7.68
C ALA A 143 -5.31 -2.84 8.84
N TRP A 144 -4.13 -3.44 8.69
CA TRP A 144 -3.07 -3.37 9.70
C TRP A 144 -2.61 -1.92 9.94
N HIS A 145 -2.34 -1.17 8.88
CA HIS A 145 -1.95 0.24 8.96
C HIS A 145 -3.07 1.11 9.54
N VAL A 146 -4.33 0.85 9.18
CA VAL A 146 -5.49 1.53 9.76
C VAL A 146 -5.56 1.30 11.27
N MET A 147 -5.49 0.05 11.72
CA MET A 147 -5.52 -0.30 13.14
C MET A 147 -4.32 0.25 13.91
N ARG A 148 -3.12 0.21 13.32
CA ARG A 148 -1.91 0.80 13.92
C ARG A 148 -2.08 2.30 14.14
N ASN A 149 -2.55 3.03 13.13
CA ASN A 149 -2.78 4.48 13.24
C ASN A 149 -3.90 4.82 14.22
N TRP A 150 -4.96 4.03 14.27
CA TRP A 150 -5.98 4.16 15.31
C TRP A 150 -5.36 3.96 16.69
N ASN A 151 -4.59 2.91 16.93
CA ASN A 151 -3.96 2.64 18.23
C ASN A 151 -3.02 3.76 18.69
N LEU A 152 -2.22 4.34 17.79
CA LEU A 152 -1.36 5.48 18.09
C LEU A 152 -2.18 6.71 18.51
N ASN A 153 -3.30 6.97 17.83
CA ASN A 153 -4.18 8.10 18.14
C ASN A 153 -5.05 7.84 19.37
N ILE A 154 -5.47 6.60 19.63
CA ILE A 154 -6.14 6.20 20.87
C ILE A 154 -5.19 6.42 22.05
N LYS A 155 -3.92 6.02 21.93
CA LYS A 155 -2.92 6.20 22.99
C LYS A 155 -2.76 7.67 23.37
N SER A 156 -2.78 8.58 22.38
CA SER A 156 -2.49 10.00 22.55
C SER A 156 -3.71 10.90 22.76
N LYS A 157 -4.91 10.52 22.29
CA LYS A 157 -6.10 11.39 22.27
C LYS A 157 -7.28 10.90 23.11
N VAL A 158 -7.27 9.63 23.53
CA VAL A 158 -8.33 9.06 24.38
C VAL A 158 -7.86 9.06 25.83
N VAL A 159 -8.72 9.48 26.75
CA VAL A 159 -8.41 9.59 28.18
C VAL A 159 -8.84 8.32 28.93
N GLN A 160 -10.11 7.95 28.85
CA GLN A 160 -10.73 6.92 29.69
C GLN A 160 -11.04 5.64 28.91
N TYR A 161 -11.64 5.76 27.72
CA TYR A 161 -12.30 4.62 27.05
C TYR A 161 -11.43 3.88 26.02
N LYS A 162 -10.11 3.79 26.26
CA LYS A 162 -9.13 3.28 25.27
C LYS A 162 -9.48 1.90 24.74
N GLU A 163 -9.77 0.95 25.63
CA GLU A 163 -9.99 -0.44 25.22
C GLU A 163 -11.36 -0.65 24.55
N GLU A 164 -12.41 -0.02 25.07
CA GLU A 164 -13.74 -0.06 24.46
C GLU A 164 -13.73 0.51 23.04
N ILE A 165 -13.04 1.64 22.84
CA ILE A 165 -12.88 2.25 21.53
C ILE A 165 -12.14 1.30 20.58
N ARG A 166 -11.07 0.63 21.02
CA ARG A 166 -10.36 -0.37 20.20
C ARG A 166 -11.28 -1.51 19.75
N ILE A 167 -12.04 -2.08 20.68
CA ILE A 167 -12.95 -3.19 20.41
C ILE A 167 -14.03 -2.75 19.41
N LYS A 168 -14.66 -1.60 19.63
CA LYS A 168 -15.71 -1.07 18.74
C LYS A 168 -15.16 -0.74 17.34
N LEU A 169 -13.99 -0.12 17.24
CA LEU A 169 -13.37 0.17 15.94
C LEU A 169 -12.98 -1.10 15.18
N LYS A 170 -12.45 -2.12 15.88
CA LYS A 170 -12.16 -3.43 15.27
C LYS A 170 -13.45 -4.08 14.74
N LYS A 171 -14.54 -4.01 15.50
CA LYS A 171 -15.87 -4.47 15.05
C LYS A 171 -16.33 -3.71 13.82
N ASN A 172 -16.23 -2.37 13.82
CA ASN A 172 -16.62 -1.53 12.68
C ASN A 172 -15.80 -1.85 11.42
N LEU A 173 -14.50 -2.11 11.56
CA LEU A 173 -13.64 -2.49 10.44
C LEU A 173 -14.03 -3.85 9.85
N ALA A 174 -14.35 -4.82 10.71
CA ALA A 174 -14.68 -6.18 10.33
C ALA A 174 -16.14 -6.37 9.88
N GLU A 175 -17.03 -5.42 10.15
CA GLU A 175 -18.44 -5.51 9.78
C GLU A 175 -18.60 -5.63 8.25
N THR A 176 -19.44 -6.58 7.84
CA THR A 176 -19.62 -6.98 6.44
C THR A 176 -20.97 -6.57 5.88
N ASP A 177 -21.95 -6.30 6.72
CA ASP A 177 -23.22 -5.72 6.31
C ASP A 177 -23.15 -4.19 6.35
N GLU A 178 -23.53 -3.55 5.24
CA GLU A 178 -23.46 -2.11 5.09
C GLU A 178 -24.43 -1.39 6.03
N THR A 179 -25.64 -1.92 6.23
CA THR A 179 -26.64 -1.31 7.13
C THR A 179 -26.17 -1.37 8.58
N SER A 180 -25.66 -2.52 9.00
CA SER A 180 -25.10 -2.74 10.34
C SER A 180 -23.86 -1.89 10.56
N PHE A 181 -22.99 -1.75 9.56
CA PHE A 181 -21.82 -0.88 9.63
C PHE A 181 -22.21 0.57 9.92
N HIS A 182 -23.19 1.12 9.19
CA HIS A 182 -23.66 2.49 9.41
C HIS A 182 -24.22 2.68 10.82
N LYS A 183 -25.03 1.73 11.31
CA LYS A 183 -25.56 1.76 12.68
C LYS A 183 -24.44 1.74 13.72
N LEU A 184 -23.43 0.89 13.54
CA LEU A 184 -22.30 0.78 14.47
C LEU A 184 -21.43 2.04 14.48
N ILE A 185 -21.21 2.68 13.32
CA ILE A 185 -20.46 3.93 13.21
C ILE A 185 -21.22 5.09 13.86
N SER A 186 -22.52 5.24 13.58
CA SER A 186 -23.34 6.30 14.21
C SER A 186 -23.37 6.13 15.73
N SER A 187 -23.64 4.91 16.21
CA SER A 187 -23.61 4.61 17.65
C SER A 187 -22.24 4.87 18.27
N PHE A 188 -21.14 4.58 17.57
CA PHE A 188 -19.79 4.88 18.03
C PHE A 188 -19.58 6.39 18.21
N ILE A 189 -19.94 7.20 17.21
CA ILE A 189 -19.78 8.66 17.25
C ILE A 189 -20.65 9.23 18.39
N GLU A 190 -21.94 8.91 18.43
CA GLU A 190 -22.86 9.39 19.48
C GLU A 190 -22.37 9.06 20.90
N THR A 191 -21.78 7.87 21.09
CA THR A 191 -21.29 7.42 22.41
C THR A 191 -20.09 8.24 22.88
N TYR A 192 -19.17 8.58 21.98
CA TYR A 192 -17.85 9.10 22.34
C TYR A 192 -17.60 10.55 21.93
N GLU A 193 -18.46 11.19 21.15
CA GLU A 193 -18.25 12.55 20.65
C GLU A 193 -18.08 13.57 21.78
N ALA A 194 -18.91 13.49 22.83
CA ALA A 194 -18.78 14.33 24.02
C ALA A 194 -17.71 13.83 25.01
N LYS A 195 -17.40 12.52 25.02
CA LYS A 195 -16.52 11.89 26.02
C LYS A 195 -15.04 11.94 25.64
N GLU A 196 -14.74 11.81 24.36
CA GLU A 196 -13.40 11.64 23.79
C GLU A 196 -13.27 12.46 22.49
N SER A 197 -13.72 13.71 22.55
CA SER A 197 -13.91 14.61 21.39
C SER A 197 -12.67 14.74 20.50
N SER A 198 -11.48 14.83 21.10
CA SER A 198 -10.21 14.92 20.35
C SER A 198 -10.00 13.71 19.44
N PHE A 199 -10.29 12.50 19.93
CA PHE A 199 -10.16 11.28 19.14
C PHE A 199 -11.28 11.19 18.09
N VAL A 200 -12.52 11.52 18.45
CA VAL A 200 -13.66 11.45 17.51
C VAL A 200 -13.48 12.42 16.34
N ALA A 201 -13.06 13.66 16.59
CA ALA A 201 -12.75 14.63 15.55
C ALA A 201 -11.63 14.16 14.61
N TYR A 202 -10.57 13.55 15.17
CA TYR A 202 -9.53 12.89 14.39
C TYR A 202 -10.10 11.76 13.52
N PHE A 203 -10.92 10.89 14.10
CA PHE A 203 -11.51 9.74 13.41
C PHE A 203 -12.43 10.17 12.27
N GLN A 204 -13.30 11.15 12.51
CA GLN A 204 -14.21 11.71 11.50
C GLN A 204 -13.45 12.32 10.32
N SER A 205 -12.52 13.23 10.59
CA SER A 205 -11.73 13.91 9.55
C SER A 205 -10.87 12.96 8.72
N ASN A 206 -10.37 11.88 9.33
CA ASN A 206 -9.42 10.97 8.69
C ASN A 206 -10.05 9.67 8.18
N TYR A 207 -11.26 9.25 8.53
CA TYR A 207 -11.74 7.91 8.15
C TYR A 207 -13.18 7.88 7.64
N ILE A 208 -14.06 8.76 8.11
CA ILE A 208 -15.49 8.71 7.76
C ILE A 208 -15.73 9.05 6.29
N ASN A 209 -15.01 10.03 5.73
CA ASN A 209 -15.10 10.39 4.31
C ASN A 209 -14.52 9.32 3.35
N ARG A 210 -13.83 8.29 3.88
CA ARG A 210 -13.15 7.26 3.08
C ARG A 210 -13.46 5.84 3.55
N THR A 211 -14.64 5.61 4.13
CA THR A 211 -15.13 4.30 4.59
C THR A 211 -14.98 3.20 3.55
N LYS A 212 -15.28 3.52 2.28
CA LYS A 212 -15.12 2.61 1.14
C LYS A 212 -13.70 2.06 0.96
N LYS A 213 -12.67 2.76 1.46
CA LYS A 213 -11.27 2.30 1.36
C LYS A 213 -10.88 1.29 2.44
N TRP A 214 -11.53 1.27 3.59
CA TRP A 214 -11.05 0.49 4.75
C TRP A 214 -12.07 -0.49 5.33
N ALA A 215 -13.37 -0.19 5.29
CA ALA A 215 -14.39 -1.03 5.91
C ALA A 215 -14.70 -2.29 5.06
N SER A 216 -14.86 -3.43 5.73
CA SER A 216 -14.97 -4.74 5.05
C SER A 216 -16.25 -4.89 4.23
N CYS A 217 -17.36 -4.27 4.66
CA CYS A 217 -18.63 -4.26 3.94
C CYS A 217 -18.53 -3.72 2.49
N TYR A 218 -17.57 -2.83 2.21
CA TYR A 218 -17.32 -2.31 0.87
C TYR A 218 -16.29 -3.11 0.08
N LYS A 219 -15.49 -3.95 0.75
CA LYS A 219 -14.45 -4.80 0.13
C LYS A 219 -15.02 -6.11 -0.40
N LYS A 220 -16.00 -6.71 0.30
CA LYS A 220 -16.66 -7.98 -0.13
C LYS A 220 -17.52 -7.88 -1.38
N ARG A 221 -18.01 -6.69 -1.74
CA ARG A 221 -18.74 -6.47 -3.01
C ARG A 221 -17.80 -6.24 -4.20
N GLN A 222 -16.50 -6.37 -3.96
CA GLN A 222 -15.44 -5.90 -4.83
C GLN A 222 -14.34 -6.96 -5.01
N ALA A 223 -14.22 -7.93 -4.11
CA ALA A 223 -13.36 -9.11 -4.21
C ALA A 223 -14.12 -10.42 -4.37
#